data_AF-A0A7Y4UG82-F1
#
_entry.id   AF-A0A7Y4UG82-F1
#
_cell.length_a   1.000
_cell.length_b   1.000
_cell.length_c   1.000
_cell.angle_alpha   90.00
_cell.angle_beta   90.00
_cell.angle_gamma   90.00
#
_symmetry.space_group_name_H-M   'P 1'
#
loop_
_entity.id
_entity.type
_entity.pdbx_description
1 polymer ?
#
loop_
_entity_poly.entity_id
_entity_poly.type
_entity_poly.pdbx_seq_one_letter_code
_entity_poly.pdbx_strand_id
1 'polypeptide(L)'
;MTPAVQVHTGETGNLLPDLAYAEISTLPLDHPGAHDVEYRRRRETIAAFARQYRQDPQHEIPYVAYTAEETAVWQHASHQLTAGHQRHACSFYLEGKQRLGIRADEIPQQRDVSARLQQLNNFRLAPIEGLVETRGFLSWLARRTMLSTQYVRHHSRPDYTPEPDVVHELIGHVPAFTHPDFADFSQAVGKGAIRATNDQLEQLGRLYWFTVEFGLIEEGSETKAFGAGLLSSYGELEHAFSPAVERRPFKLAEVLETDYSYSDMQPLLFVIPSYAYLKEATREFIRSFGQTGDLAVAPASVPSAVW
;
A
#
# COMPACT_ATOMS: atom_id res chain seq x y z
N MET A 1 8.85 14.90 -26.56
CA MET A 1 9.77 15.82 -25.86
C MET A 1 8.95 16.61 -24.87
N THR A 2 8.88 16.12 -23.63
CA THR A 2 8.18 16.77 -22.51
C THR A 2 9.23 17.54 -21.71
N PRO A 3 9.00 18.80 -21.29
CA PRO A 3 10.09 19.63 -20.78
C PRO A 3 10.50 19.19 -19.38
N ALA A 4 11.81 19.16 -19.15
CA ALA A 4 12.41 18.89 -17.85
C ALA A 4 12.08 20.02 -16.87
N VAL A 5 11.46 19.68 -15.73
CA VAL A 5 11.25 20.61 -14.62
C VAL A 5 12.59 20.75 -13.89
N GLN A 6 13.14 21.98 -13.88
CA GLN A 6 14.33 22.31 -13.09
C GLN A 6 13.97 22.38 -11.61
N VAL A 7 14.66 21.59 -10.78
CA VAL A 7 14.51 21.59 -9.32
C VAL A 7 15.48 22.61 -8.74
N HIS A 8 14.95 23.69 -8.14
CA HIS A 8 15.75 24.62 -7.34
C HIS A 8 15.94 24.05 -5.92
N THR A 9 17.20 23.88 -5.51
CA THR A 9 17.59 23.53 -4.14
C THR A 9 17.53 24.79 -3.26
N GLY A 10 16.46 24.94 -2.49
CA GLY A 10 16.34 25.99 -1.47
C GLY A 10 16.92 25.56 -0.13
N GLU A 11 17.77 26.41 0.44
CA GLU A 11 18.41 26.27 1.74
C GLU A 11 17.40 26.36 2.90
N THR A 12 16.73 25.25 3.24
CA THR A 12 16.22 24.97 4.60
C THR A 12 16.15 23.45 4.74
N GLY A 13 16.34 22.89 5.93
CA GLY A 13 16.48 21.45 6.21
C GLY A 13 15.25 20.56 5.95
N ASN A 14 14.44 20.84 4.93
CA ASN A 14 13.37 19.98 4.44
C ASN A 14 13.90 19.05 3.35
N LEU A 15 13.86 17.74 3.62
CA LEU A 15 14.41 16.71 2.75
C LEU A 15 13.46 16.27 1.62
N LEU A 16 12.24 16.79 1.52
CA LEU A 16 11.27 16.35 0.51
C LEU A 16 10.42 17.55 0.00
N PRO A 17 10.32 17.76 -1.33
CA PRO A 17 9.37 18.71 -1.92
C PRO A 17 7.93 18.21 -1.79
N ASP A 18 6.96 19.14 -1.87
CA ASP A 18 5.52 18.89 -1.87
C ASP A 18 5.13 17.76 -2.85
N LEU A 19 4.25 16.85 -2.42
CA LEU A 19 3.81 15.72 -3.23
C LEU A 19 2.90 16.19 -4.37
N ALA A 20 3.26 15.87 -5.61
CA ALA A 20 2.33 15.99 -6.73
C ALA A 20 1.28 14.86 -6.66
N TYR A 21 0.00 15.24 -6.66
CA TYR A 21 -1.14 14.32 -6.65
C TYR A 21 -1.73 14.20 -8.06
N ALA A 22 -2.21 13.01 -8.43
CA ALA A 22 -3.03 12.84 -9.63
C ALA A 22 -4.39 13.57 -9.48
N GLU A 23 -4.90 14.16 -10.57
CA GLU A 23 -6.24 14.77 -10.58
C GLU A 23 -7.34 13.70 -10.44
N ILE A 24 -7.89 13.57 -9.24
CA ILE A 24 -8.89 12.55 -8.90
C ILE A 24 -10.25 12.73 -9.60
N SER A 25 -10.58 13.94 -10.04
CA SER A 25 -11.82 14.22 -10.77
C SER A 25 -11.77 13.81 -12.24
N THR A 26 -10.56 13.57 -12.78
CA THR A 26 -10.31 13.28 -14.19
C THR A 26 -9.79 11.86 -14.32
N LEU A 27 -10.68 10.92 -14.65
CA LEU A 27 -10.33 9.51 -14.76
C LEU A 27 -9.95 9.15 -16.21
N PRO A 28 -9.02 8.21 -16.42
CA PRO A 28 -8.72 7.64 -17.74
C PRO A 28 -9.99 7.16 -18.45
N LEU A 29 -10.04 7.25 -19.78
CA LEU A 29 -11.25 6.92 -20.56
C LEU A 29 -11.73 5.47 -20.39
N ASP A 30 -10.81 4.56 -20.11
CA ASP A 30 -11.05 3.14 -19.85
C ASP A 30 -11.43 2.84 -18.39
N HIS A 31 -11.37 3.85 -17.50
CA HIS A 31 -11.81 3.69 -16.12
C HIS A 31 -13.33 3.46 -16.05
N PRO A 32 -13.84 2.45 -15.30
CA PRO A 32 -15.27 2.11 -15.29
C PRO A 32 -16.21 3.27 -14.92
N GLY A 33 -15.75 4.17 -14.06
CA GLY A 33 -16.45 5.40 -13.64
C GLY A 33 -16.13 6.67 -14.44
N ALA A 34 -15.40 6.60 -15.57
CA ALA A 34 -14.98 7.79 -16.32
C ALA A 34 -16.16 8.64 -16.83
N HIS A 35 -17.23 7.97 -17.24
CA HIS A 35 -18.46 8.59 -17.76
C HIS A 35 -19.54 8.77 -16.69
N ASP A 36 -19.29 8.31 -15.46
CA ASP A 36 -20.22 8.48 -14.34
C ASP A 36 -19.90 9.80 -13.61
N VAL A 37 -20.84 10.74 -13.70
CA VAL A 37 -20.71 12.07 -13.06
C VAL A 37 -20.87 11.98 -11.55
N GLU A 38 -21.74 11.09 -11.06
CA GLU A 38 -22.01 10.93 -9.64
C GLU A 38 -20.84 10.27 -8.93
N TYR A 39 -20.26 9.23 -9.54
CA TYR A 39 -19.03 8.59 -9.05
C TYR A 39 -17.86 9.58 -8.98
N ARG A 40 -17.64 10.40 -10.02
CA ARG A 40 -16.58 11.43 -10.00
C ARG A 40 -16.81 12.49 -8.92
N ARG A 41 -18.06 12.94 -8.73
CA ARG A 41 -18.40 13.84 -7.62
C ARG A 41 -18.14 13.18 -6.26
N ARG A 42 -18.46 11.89 -6.13
CA ARG A 42 -18.21 11.12 -4.91
C ARG A 42 -16.71 11.00 -4.61
N ARG A 43 -15.88 10.72 -5.63
CA ARG A 43 -14.42 10.71 -5.53
C ARG A 43 -13.85 12.05 -5.06
N GLU A 44 -14.33 13.15 -5.63
CA GLU A 44 -13.91 14.50 -5.21
C GLU A 44 -14.33 14.82 -3.76
N THR A 45 -15.52 14.36 -3.34
CA THR A 45 -15.97 14.51 -1.95
C THR A 45 -15.05 13.78 -0.98
N ILE A 46 -14.63 12.56 -1.30
CA ILE A 46 -13.72 11.77 -0.47
C ILE A 46 -12.30 12.36 -0.49
N ALA A 47 -11.83 12.86 -1.64
CA ALA A 47 -10.55 13.55 -1.74
C ALA A 47 -10.50 14.81 -0.86
N ALA A 48 -11.62 15.51 -0.70
CA ALA A 48 -11.73 16.63 0.23
C ALA A 48 -11.49 16.23 1.69
N PHE A 49 -11.83 15.00 2.09
CA PHE A 49 -11.50 14.49 3.44
C PHE A 49 -10.00 14.29 3.63
N ALA A 50 -9.27 13.84 2.61
CA ALA A 50 -7.81 13.78 2.68
C ALA A 50 -7.20 15.19 2.81
N ARG A 51 -7.75 16.19 2.13
CA ARG A 51 -7.35 17.60 2.30
C ARG A 51 -7.66 18.13 3.70
N GLN A 52 -8.85 17.80 4.22
CA GLN A 52 -9.25 18.15 5.58
C GLN A 52 -8.29 17.53 6.62
N TYR A 53 -7.95 16.25 6.49
CA TYR A 53 -6.99 15.57 7.35
C TYR A 53 -5.63 16.29 7.38
N ARG A 54 -5.16 16.80 6.23
CA ARG A 54 -3.89 17.54 6.15
C ARG A 54 -3.96 18.91 6.82
N GLN A 55 -5.11 19.57 6.75
CA GLN A 55 -5.31 20.91 7.32
C GLN A 55 -5.70 20.87 8.81
N ASP A 56 -6.21 19.75 9.29
CA ASP A 56 -6.58 19.55 10.69
C ASP A 56 -5.32 19.51 11.58
N PRO A 57 -5.16 20.44 12.54
CA PRO A 57 -4.02 20.44 13.47
C PRO A 57 -3.91 19.17 14.32
N GLN A 58 -5.02 18.45 14.52
CA GLN A 58 -5.05 17.18 15.24
C GLN A 58 -4.84 15.98 14.31
N HIS A 59 -4.89 16.20 13.00
CA HIS A 59 -4.82 15.18 11.96
C HIS A 59 -5.78 14.01 12.24
N GLU A 60 -7.03 14.33 12.58
CA GLU A 60 -8.04 13.30 12.73
C GLU A 60 -8.52 12.82 11.36
N ILE A 61 -8.48 11.50 11.13
CA ILE A 61 -8.97 10.89 9.88
C ILE A 61 -10.50 11.09 9.79
N PRO A 62 -11.05 11.81 8.80
CA PRO A 62 -12.50 12.02 8.74
C PRO A 62 -13.28 10.72 8.56
N TYR A 63 -14.44 10.62 9.19
CA TYR A 63 -15.39 9.53 8.96
C TYR A 63 -16.03 9.69 7.58
N VAL A 64 -16.15 8.57 6.85
CA VAL A 64 -16.86 8.54 5.56
C VAL A 64 -18.21 7.89 5.77
N ALA A 65 -19.28 8.63 5.47
CA ALA A 65 -20.61 8.06 5.34
C ALA A 65 -20.70 7.30 4.01
N TYR A 66 -20.33 6.02 4.00
CA TYR A 66 -20.41 5.16 2.82
C TYR A 66 -21.87 4.92 2.41
N THR A 67 -22.14 4.92 1.11
CA THR A 67 -23.47 4.65 0.57
C THR A 67 -23.81 3.16 0.65
N ALA A 68 -25.09 2.82 0.49
CA ALA A 68 -25.51 1.42 0.40
C ALA A 68 -24.87 0.71 -0.82
N GLU A 69 -24.66 1.43 -1.92
CA GLU A 69 -24.00 0.89 -3.12
C GLU A 69 -22.51 0.61 -2.86
N GLU A 70 -21.79 1.56 -2.25
CA GLU A 70 -20.39 1.38 -1.85
C GLU A 70 -20.25 0.18 -0.89
N THR A 71 -21.16 0.06 0.07
CA THR A 71 -21.21 -1.07 1.02
C THR A 71 -21.46 -2.39 0.29
N ALA A 72 -22.34 -2.42 -0.72
CA ALA A 72 -22.59 -3.62 -1.52
C ALA A 72 -21.36 -4.05 -2.33
N VAL A 73 -20.59 -3.10 -2.88
CA VAL A 73 -19.31 -3.38 -3.56
C VAL A 73 -18.30 -3.99 -2.59
N TRP A 74 -18.16 -3.43 -1.40
CA TRP A 74 -17.29 -3.98 -0.35
C TRP A 74 -17.67 -5.40 0.04
N GLN A 75 -18.97 -5.64 0.30
CA GLN A 75 -19.49 -6.95 0.65
C GLN A 75 -19.21 -7.97 -0.45
N HIS A 76 -19.44 -7.58 -1.71
CA HIS A 76 -19.16 -8.43 -2.87
C HIS A 76 -17.67 -8.81 -2.93
N ALA A 77 -16.76 -7.82 -2.95
CA ALA A 77 -15.32 -8.07 -3.03
C ALA A 77 -14.82 -8.90 -1.83
N SER A 78 -15.28 -8.57 -0.62
CA SER A 78 -14.91 -9.30 0.61
C SER A 78 -15.36 -10.76 0.60
N HIS A 79 -16.59 -11.03 0.13
CA HIS A 79 -17.11 -12.39 0.05
C HIS A 79 -16.38 -13.23 -1.00
N GLN A 80 -16.11 -12.66 -2.19
CA GLN A 80 -15.35 -13.34 -3.23
C GLN A 80 -13.95 -13.75 -2.74
N LEU A 81 -13.30 -12.88 -1.96
CA LEU A 81 -11.98 -13.14 -1.40
C LEU A 81 -11.98 -14.15 -0.24
N THR A 82 -13.11 -14.39 0.42
CA THR A 82 -13.14 -15.19 1.67
C THR A 82 -12.64 -16.62 1.47
N ALA A 83 -13.12 -17.32 0.45
CA ALA A 83 -12.70 -18.68 0.15
C ALA A 83 -11.25 -18.76 -0.34
N GLY A 84 -10.79 -17.73 -1.06
CA GLY A 84 -9.39 -17.60 -1.49
C GLY A 84 -8.47 -17.38 -0.30
N HIS A 85 -8.80 -16.45 0.60
CA HIS A 85 -8.03 -16.16 1.81
C HIS A 85 -7.85 -17.38 2.71
N GLN A 86 -8.90 -18.18 2.91
CA GLN A 86 -8.81 -19.41 3.72
C GLN A 86 -7.84 -20.44 3.14
N ARG A 87 -7.74 -20.54 1.81
CA ARG A 87 -6.83 -21.47 1.14
C ARG A 87 -5.41 -20.94 1.03
N HIS A 88 -5.29 -19.66 0.68
CA HIS A 88 -4.09 -19.09 0.11
C HIS A 88 -3.42 -18.03 0.97
N ALA A 89 -4.13 -17.31 1.84
CA ALA A 89 -3.51 -16.27 2.66
C ALA A 89 -2.70 -16.87 3.82
N CYS A 90 -1.62 -16.20 4.22
CA CYS A 90 -0.84 -16.62 5.39
C CYS A 90 -1.62 -16.40 6.70
N SER A 91 -1.31 -17.17 7.72
CA SER A 91 -1.99 -17.11 9.02
C SER A 91 -1.87 -15.74 9.69
N PHE A 92 -0.71 -15.09 9.61
CA PHE A 92 -0.49 -13.75 10.16
C PHE A 92 -1.41 -12.69 9.54
N TYR A 93 -1.69 -12.81 8.24
CA TYR A 93 -2.66 -11.93 7.57
C TYR A 93 -4.07 -12.14 8.14
N LEU A 94 -4.51 -13.39 8.26
CA LEU A 94 -5.85 -13.73 8.75
C LEU A 94 -6.04 -13.26 10.20
N GLU A 95 -5.04 -13.45 11.06
CA GLU A 95 -5.04 -12.95 12.44
C GLU A 95 -5.09 -11.41 12.47
N GLY A 96 -4.26 -10.75 11.64
CA GLY A 96 -4.22 -9.30 11.54
C GLY A 96 -5.57 -8.71 11.13
N LYS A 97 -6.21 -9.31 10.13
CA LYS A 97 -7.55 -8.91 9.65
C LYS A 97 -8.59 -9.01 10.77
N GLN A 98 -8.55 -10.09 11.55
CA GLN A 98 -9.43 -10.29 12.71
C GLN A 98 -9.18 -9.25 13.81
N ARG A 99 -7.92 -9.03 14.19
CA ARG A 99 -7.53 -8.08 15.26
C ARG A 99 -7.88 -6.64 14.93
N LEU A 100 -7.82 -6.27 13.66
CA LEU A 100 -8.25 -4.97 13.17
C LEU A 100 -9.76 -4.84 13.05
N GLY A 101 -10.51 -5.94 13.20
CA GLY A 101 -11.97 -5.97 13.05
C GLY A 101 -12.43 -5.68 11.62
N ILE A 102 -11.63 -6.05 10.62
CA ILE A 102 -12.01 -5.93 9.21
C ILE A 102 -12.95 -7.09 8.87
N ARG A 103 -14.20 -6.75 8.58
CA ARG A 103 -15.28 -7.70 8.35
C ARG A 103 -15.88 -7.50 6.96
N ALA A 104 -16.58 -8.51 6.46
CA ALA A 104 -17.19 -8.45 5.14
C ALA A 104 -18.49 -7.63 5.10
N ASP A 105 -19.15 -7.42 6.23
CA ASP A 105 -20.49 -6.81 6.34
C ASP A 105 -20.48 -5.29 6.17
N GLU A 106 -19.44 -4.61 6.63
CA GLU A 106 -19.36 -3.15 6.61
C GLU A 106 -17.93 -2.68 6.27
N ILE A 107 -17.82 -1.56 5.54
CA ILE A 107 -16.53 -0.91 5.27
C ILE A 107 -16.02 -0.30 6.58
N PRO A 108 -14.88 -0.76 7.12
CA PRO A 108 -14.38 -0.24 8.38
C PRO A 108 -13.82 1.18 8.19
N GLN A 109 -14.06 2.03 9.18
CA GLN A 109 -13.57 3.41 9.16
C GLN A 109 -12.06 3.43 9.39
N GLN A 110 -11.32 4.10 8.50
CA GLN A 110 -9.86 4.21 8.62
C GLN A 110 -9.42 4.79 9.97
N ARG A 111 -10.20 5.69 10.57
CA ARG A 111 -9.93 6.23 11.92
C ARG A 111 -9.81 5.11 12.96
N ASP A 112 -10.78 4.21 13.02
CA ASP A 112 -10.82 3.13 14.00
C ASP A 112 -9.77 2.07 13.72
N VAL A 113 -9.58 1.72 12.45
CA VAL A 113 -8.54 0.78 12.01
C VAL A 113 -7.15 1.32 12.34
N SER A 114 -6.90 2.60 12.09
CA SER A 114 -5.64 3.30 12.41
C SER A 114 -5.37 3.31 13.91
N ALA A 115 -6.39 3.61 14.74
CA ALA A 115 -6.26 3.58 16.20
C ALA A 115 -5.89 2.18 16.72
N ARG A 116 -6.55 1.12 16.21
CA ARG A 116 -6.22 -0.27 16.55
C ARG A 116 -4.80 -0.62 16.10
N LEU A 117 -4.45 -0.31 14.85
CA LEU A 117 -3.11 -0.59 14.31
C LEU A 117 -2.00 0.10 15.10
N GLN A 118 -2.24 1.32 15.57
CA GLN A 118 -1.30 2.07 16.39
C GLN A 118 -1.08 1.40 17.74
N GLN A 119 -2.12 0.85 18.36
CA GLN A 119 -1.99 0.07 19.59
C GLN A 119 -1.22 -1.24 19.38
N LEU A 120 -1.36 -1.87 18.21
CA LEU A 120 -0.70 -3.14 17.94
C LEU A 120 0.79 -2.96 17.64
N ASN A 121 1.15 -2.07 16.72
CA ASN A 121 2.52 -1.94 16.21
C ASN A 121 2.97 -0.49 15.95
N ASN A 122 2.29 0.51 16.51
CA ASN A 122 2.60 1.94 16.29
C ASN A 122 2.63 2.34 14.80
N PHE A 123 1.90 1.61 13.96
CA PHE A 123 1.62 1.99 12.58
C PHE A 123 0.28 2.71 12.53
N ARG A 124 0.14 3.69 11.64
CA ARG A 124 -1.11 4.44 11.46
C ARG A 124 -1.42 4.64 9.98
N LEU A 125 -2.66 4.98 9.69
CA LEU A 125 -3.11 5.37 8.36
C LEU A 125 -3.11 6.90 8.23
N ALA A 126 -2.92 7.37 7.01
CA ALA A 126 -3.12 8.76 6.62
C ALA A 126 -3.89 8.81 5.29
N PRO A 127 -5.09 9.40 5.26
CA PRO A 127 -5.88 9.51 4.05
C PRO A 127 -5.14 10.22 2.92
N ILE A 128 -5.23 9.65 1.72
CA ILE A 128 -4.67 10.26 0.51
C ILE A 128 -5.73 10.35 -0.59
N GLU A 129 -5.57 11.34 -1.46
CA GLU A 129 -6.50 11.58 -2.57
C GLU A 129 -6.38 10.46 -3.59
N GLY A 130 -5.17 10.07 -3.97
CA GLY A 130 -4.93 9.00 -4.92
C GLY A 130 -3.45 8.72 -5.07
N LEU A 131 -3.04 8.32 -6.27
CA LEU A 131 -1.65 8.01 -6.58
C LEU A 131 -0.74 9.23 -6.37
N VAL A 132 0.41 8.99 -5.77
CA VAL A 132 1.51 9.95 -5.59
C VAL A 132 2.81 9.34 -6.07
N GLU A 133 3.80 10.20 -6.29
CA GLU A 133 5.15 9.76 -6.67
C GLU A 133 5.75 8.79 -5.63
N THR A 134 6.49 7.79 -6.13
CA THR A 134 7.00 6.65 -5.37
C THR A 134 7.84 7.04 -4.15
N ARG A 135 8.81 7.94 -4.28
CA ARG A 135 9.62 8.42 -3.16
C ARG A 135 8.73 9.06 -2.11
N GLY A 136 7.79 9.88 -2.58
CA GLY A 136 6.76 10.47 -1.77
C GLY A 136 6.04 9.44 -0.92
N PHE A 137 5.37 8.48 -1.57
CA PHE A 137 4.65 7.39 -0.91
C PHE A 137 5.53 6.62 0.10
N LEU A 138 6.66 6.09 -0.36
CA LEU A 138 7.51 5.23 0.46
C LEU A 138 8.09 5.97 1.68
N SER A 139 8.41 7.27 1.55
CA SER A 139 8.98 8.05 2.65
C SER A 139 8.07 8.15 3.89
N TRP A 140 6.76 8.00 3.73
CA TRP A 140 5.79 7.97 4.83
C TRP A 140 5.95 6.73 5.72
N LEU A 141 6.35 5.60 5.13
CA LEU A 141 6.59 4.36 5.86
C LEU A 141 7.72 4.52 6.89
N ALA A 142 8.67 5.43 6.67
CA ALA A 142 9.74 5.74 7.64
C ALA A 142 9.18 6.17 9.01
N ARG A 143 7.97 6.75 9.01
CA ARG A 143 7.23 7.22 10.19
C ARG A 143 6.15 6.24 10.63
N ARG A 144 6.22 4.99 10.17
CA ARG A 144 5.18 3.97 10.37
C ARG A 144 3.79 4.50 10.00
N THR A 145 3.70 5.23 8.89
CA THR A 145 2.44 5.76 8.39
C THR A 145 2.22 5.23 6.97
N MET A 146 1.12 4.54 6.76
CA MET A 146 0.67 4.11 5.43
C MET A 146 -0.30 5.14 4.87
N LEU A 147 -0.01 5.65 3.67
CA LEU A 147 -0.94 6.47 2.92
C LEU A 147 -2.04 5.56 2.36
N SER A 148 -3.31 5.93 2.53
CA SER A 148 -4.41 5.02 2.26
C SER A 148 -5.61 5.76 1.65
N THR A 149 -6.11 5.28 0.52
CA THR A 149 -7.30 5.84 -0.12
C THR A 149 -8.58 5.44 0.62
N GLN A 150 -9.56 6.35 0.66
CA GLN A 150 -10.85 6.11 1.33
C GLN A 150 -12.00 5.78 0.37
N TYR A 151 -11.82 5.96 -0.95
CA TYR A 151 -12.87 5.74 -1.94
C TYR A 151 -13.00 4.26 -2.28
N VAL A 152 -14.20 3.85 -2.69
CA VAL A 152 -14.48 2.49 -3.17
C VAL A 152 -14.42 2.47 -4.69
N ARG A 153 -13.93 1.39 -5.28
CA ARG A 153 -13.98 1.15 -6.73
C ARG A 153 -15.41 1.24 -7.28
N HIS A 154 -15.51 1.46 -8.59
CA HIS A 154 -16.80 1.64 -9.26
C HIS A 154 -17.66 0.36 -9.23
N HIS A 155 -18.95 0.52 -8.92
CA HIS A 155 -19.88 -0.59 -8.71
C HIS A 155 -20.13 -1.48 -9.93
N SER A 156 -19.88 -1.00 -11.15
CA SER A 156 -20.03 -1.80 -12.38
C SER A 156 -18.95 -2.87 -12.56
N ARG A 157 -17.83 -2.79 -11.83
CA ARG A 157 -16.70 -3.71 -11.89
C ARG A 157 -16.17 -4.01 -10.48
N PRO A 158 -16.95 -4.62 -9.58
CA PRO A 158 -16.53 -4.82 -8.19
C PRO A 158 -15.31 -5.76 -8.04
N ASP A 159 -15.10 -6.65 -9.01
CA ASP A 159 -13.96 -7.58 -9.03
C ASP A 159 -12.65 -6.96 -9.58
N TYR A 160 -12.69 -5.72 -10.09
CA TYR A 160 -11.54 -5.09 -10.77
C TYR A 160 -11.38 -3.63 -10.34
N THR A 161 -10.12 -3.21 -10.16
CA THR A 161 -9.79 -1.80 -10.01
C THR A 161 -8.44 -1.50 -10.67
N PRO A 162 -8.33 -0.43 -11.48
CA PRO A 162 -7.05 0.01 -12.05
C PRO A 162 -6.21 0.84 -11.07
N GLU A 163 -6.78 1.21 -9.92
CA GLU A 163 -6.18 2.07 -8.91
C GLU A 163 -6.44 1.52 -7.50
N PRO A 164 -5.58 1.80 -6.52
CA PRO A 164 -5.76 1.31 -5.16
C PRO A 164 -6.95 2.00 -4.49
N ASP A 165 -8.04 1.25 -4.29
CA ASP A 165 -9.23 1.69 -3.56
C ASP A 165 -9.22 1.18 -2.11
N VAL A 166 -10.19 1.59 -1.29
CA VAL A 166 -10.26 1.22 0.13
C VAL A 166 -10.31 -0.30 0.36
N VAL A 167 -10.82 -1.08 -0.61
CA VAL A 167 -10.74 -2.54 -0.58
C VAL A 167 -9.28 -3.00 -0.65
N HIS A 168 -8.52 -2.51 -1.63
CA HIS A 168 -7.10 -2.81 -1.77
C HIS A 168 -6.31 -2.43 -0.51
N GLU A 169 -6.58 -1.24 0.03
CA GLU A 169 -5.89 -0.77 1.22
C GLU A 169 -6.22 -1.60 2.46
N LEU A 170 -7.50 -1.63 2.85
CA LEU A 170 -7.91 -2.21 4.13
C LEU A 170 -7.88 -3.74 4.11
N ILE A 171 -8.19 -4.37 2.97
CA ILE A 171 -8.14 -5.84 2.85
C ILE A 171 -6.75 -6.32 2.47
N GLY A 172 -6.03 -5.62 1.59
CA GLY A 172 -4.71 -6.03 1.12
C GLY A 172 -3.60 -5.66 2.10
N HIS A 173 -3.35 -4.36 2.26
CA HIS A 173 -2.17 -3.86 2.99
C HIS A 173 -2.30 -3.94 4.51
N VAL A 174 -3.39 -3.38 5.06
CA VAL A 174 -3.43 -3.02 6.49
C VAL A 174 -3.19 -4.20 7.44
N PRO A 175 -3.73 -5.42 7.20
CA PRO A 175 -3.52 -6.57 8.08
C PRO A 175 -2.05 -6.95 8.28
N ALA A 176 -1.20 -6.83 7.24
CA ALA A 176 0.21 -7.21 7.33
C ALA A 176 0.99 -6.32 8.33
N PHE A 177 0.62 -5.03 8.46
CA PHE A 177 1.25 -4.11 9.42
C PHE A 177 1.00 -4.48 10.89
N THR A 178 0.10 -5.42 11.18
CA THR A 178 -0.08 -5.98 12.53
C THR A 178 1.02 -6.94 12.95
N HIS A 179 1.91 -7.36 12.03
CA HIS A 179 3.09 -8.14 12.34
C HIS A 179 4.33 -7.23 12.57
N PRO A 180 5.05 -7.37 13.70
CA PRO A 180 6.14 -6.45 14.06
C PRO A 180 7.29 -6.44 13.04
N ASP A 181 7.68 -7.61 12.52
CA ASP A 181 8.73 -7.67 11.51
C ASP A 181 8.34 -7.03 10.18
N PHE A 182 7.06 -7.13 9.79
CA PHE A 182 6.56 -6.51 8.57
C PHE A 182 6.54 -4.98 8.75
N ALA A 183 6.07 -4.49 9.89
CA ALA A 183 6.11 -3.07 10.23
C ALA A 183 7.54 -2.51 10.23
N ASP A 184 8.50 -3.24 10.79
CA ASP A 184 9.93 -2.86 10.78
C ASP A 184 10.55 -2.90 9.38
N PHE A 185 10.18 -3.89 8.57
CA PHE A 185 10.56 -3.99 7.17
C PHE A 185 10.06 -2.78 6.39
N SER A 186 8.76 -2.47 6.45
CA SER A 186 8.17 -1.32 5.76
C SER A 186 8.78 -0.01 6.23
N GLN A 187 9.08 0.13 7.54
CA GLN A 187 9.79 1.29 8.04
C GLN A 187 11.22 1.40 7.47
N ALA A 188 11.93 0.28 7.32
CA ALA A 188 13.24 0.27 6.70
C ALA A 188 13.18 0.71 5.23
N VAL A 189 12.19 0.21 4.46
CA VAL A 189 11.92 0.65 3.09
C VAL A 189 11.75 2.18 3.03
N GLY A 190 10.89 2.74 3.89
CA GLY A 190 10.67 4.19 3.87
C GLY A 190 11.90 5.01 4.27
N LYS A 191 12.67 4.55 5.26
CA LYS A 191 13.96 5.16 5.60
C LYS A 191 14.96 5.05 4.45
N GLY A 192 14.88 4.00 3.64
CA GLY A 192 15.65 3.82 2.42
C GLY A 192 15.26 4.81 1.34
N ALA A 193 13.96 4.96 1.08
CA ALA A 193 13.42 5.85 0.05
C ALA A 193 13.80 7.32 0.26
N ILE A 194 13.94 7.78 1.51
CA ILE A 194 14.42 9.14 1.83
C ILE A 194 15.86 9.37 1.32
N ARG A 195 16.69 8.33 1.31
CA ARG A 195 18.14 8.42 1.02
C ARG A 195 18.53 7.92 -0.36
N ALA A 196 17.67 7.13 -0.99
CA ALA A 196 17.94 6.47 -2.25
C ALA A 196 18.25 7.46 -3.38
N THR A 197 19.26 7.14 -4.20
CA THR A 197 19.37 7.68 -5.57
C THR A 197 18.15 7.25 -6.41
N ASN A 198 18.02 7.73 -7.64
CA ASN A 198 16.91 7.31 -8.50
C ASN A 198 16.98 5.80 -8.82
N ASP A 199 18.16 5.28 -9.15
CA ASP A 199 18.36 3.85 -9.42
C ASP A 199 18.03 2.99 -8.18
N GLN A 200 18.46 3.43 -6.98
CA GLN A 200 18.12 2.76 -5.72
C GLN A 200 16.62 2.83 -5.41
N LEU A 201 15.95 3.93 -5.80
CA LEU A 201 14.50 4.06 -5.62
C LEU A 201 13.75 3.11 -6.55
N GLU A 202 14.21 2.91 -7.78
CA GLU A 202 13.67 1.93 -8.71
C GLU A 202 13.82 0.50 -8.18
N GLN A 203 15.01 0.17 -7.65
CA GLN A 203 15.26 -1.08 -6.95
C GLN A 203 14.36 -1.28 -5.73
N LEU A 204 14.11 -0.22 -4.94
CA LEU A 204 13.12 -0.25 -3.85
C LEU A 204 11.70 -0.47 -4.36
N GLY A 205 11.34 0.12 -5.50
CA GLY A 205 10.07 -0.11 -6.16
C GLY A 205 9.87 -1.59 -6.52
N ARG A 206 10.88 -2.23 -7.12
CA ARG A 206 10.87 -3.68 -7.41
C ARG A 206 10.75 -4.52 -6.15
N LEU A 207 11.53 -4.20 -5.11
CA LEU A 207 11.43 -4.87 -3.82
C LEU A 207 10.02 -4.75 -3.25
N TYR A 208 9.43 -3.56 -3.27
CA TYR A 208 8.07 -3.31 -2.78
C TYR A 208 7.03 -4.09 -3.60
N TRP A 209 7.14 -4.08 -4.93
CA TRP A 209 6.26 -4.83 -5.83
C TRP A 209 6.26 -6.34 -5.53
N PHE A 210 7.44 -6.96 -5.55
CA PHE A 210 7.56 -8.42 -5.36
C PHE A 210 7.44 -8.87 -3.90
N THR A 211 7.14 -7.97 -2.97
CA THR A 211 6.91 -8.32 -1.57
C THR A 211 5.59 -7.74 -1.06
N VAL A 212 5.50 -6.43 -0.87
CA VAL A 212 4.32 -5.78 -0.31
C VAL A 212 3.09 -5.92 -1.22
N GLU A 213 3.26 -5.85 -2.55
CA GLU A 213 2.14 -6.00 -3.49
C GLU A 213 1.87 -7.46 -3.86
N PHE A 214 2.91 -8.20 -4.26
CA PHE A 214 2.80 -9.54 -4.85
C PHE A 214 3.69 -10.59 -4.16
N GLY A 215 3.91 -10.45 -2.85
CA GLY A 215 4.75 -11.38 -2.10
C GLY A 215 4.06 -12.68 -1.68
N LEU A 216 4.84 -13.76 -1.72
CA LEU A 216 4.51 -15.06 -1.15
C LEU A 216 5.43 -15.38 0.04
N ILE A 217 4.96 -16.18 0.99
CA ILE A 217 5.69 -16.56 2.21
C ILE A 217 5.61 -18.08 2.44
N GLU A 218 6.68 -18.65 2.97
CA GLU A 218 6.69 -20.03 3.47
C GLU A 218 5.92 -20.13 4.80
N GLU A 219 4.99 -21.08 4.89
CA GLU A 219 4.26 -21.39 6.12
C GLU A 219 4.25 -22.91 6.32
N GLY A 220 5.18 -23.38 7.16
CA GLY A 220 5.43 -24.82 7.28
C GLY A 220 5.95 -25.40 5.97
N SER A 221 5.23 -26.36 5.39
CA SER A 221 5.55 -26.94 4.08
C SER A 221 4.76 -26.30 2.93
N GLU A 222 3.93 -25.29 3.22
CA GLU A 222 3.09 -24.62 2.23
C GLU A 222 3.66 -23.26 1.83
N THR A 223 3.26 -22.80 0.64
CA THR A 223 3.44 -21.41 0.21
C THR A 223 2.11 -20.68 0.37
N LYS A 224 2.14 -19.48 0.95
CA LYS A 224 0.97 -18.63 1.18
C LYS A 224 1.18 -17.21 0.64
N ALA A 225 0.11 -16.50 0.37
CA ALA A 225 0.13 -15.11 -0.06
C ALA A 225 0.12 -14.17 1.13
N PHE A 226 0.91 -13.09 1.02
CA PHE A 226 0.83 -11.94 1.91
C PHE A 226 0.81 -10.60 1.18
N GLY A 227 1.09 -10.59 -0.13
CA GLY A 227 1.05 -9.38 -0.94
C GLY A 227 -0.36 -8.78 -1.05
N ALA A 228 -0.47 -7.47 -0.92
CA ALA A 228 -1.73 -6.74 -0.92
C ALA A 228 -2.48 -6.84 -2.26
N GLY A 229 -1.77 -6.77 -3.38
CA GLY A 229 -2.32 -6.99 -4.72
C GLY A 229 -2.94 -8.38 -4.87
N LEU A 230 -2.29 -9.42 -4.34
CA LEU A 230 -2.87 -10.78 -4.31
C LEU A 230 -4.09 -10.84 -3.39
N LEU A 231 -3.99 -10.28 -2.18
CA LEU A 231 -5.03 -10.42 -1.16
C LEU A 231 -6.27 -9.54 -1.42
N SER A 232 -6.21 -8.59 -2.35
CA SER A 232 -7.32 -7.71 -2.71
C SER A 232 -7.92 -7.97 -4.09
N SER A 233 -7.38 -8.95 -4.83
CA SER A 233 -7.82 -9.33 -6.17
C SER A 233 -8.08 -10.83 -6.24
N TYR A 234 -9.34 -11.22 -6.43
CA TYR A 234 -9.73 -12.63 -6.54
C TYR A 234 -9.00 -13.33 -7.70
N GLY A 235 -8.92 -12.66 -8.86
CA GLY A 235 -8.29 -13.22 -10.05
C GLY A 235 -6.79 -13.43 -9.87
N GLU A 236 -6.09 -12.44 -9.32
CA GLU A 236 -4.64 -12.55 -9.04
C GLU A 236 -4.35 -13.58 -7.95
N LEU A 237 -5.19 -13.68 -6.91
CA LEU A 237 -4.99 -14.68 -5.87
C LEU A 237 -5.05 -16.11 -6.43
N GLU A 238 -6.06 -16.44 -7.23
CA GLU A 238 -6.14 -17.78 -7.84
C GLU A 238 -5.04 -17.99 -8.89
N HIS A 239 -4.71 -16.97 -9.68
CA HIS A 239 -3.64 -17.03 -10.67
C HIS A 239 -2.28 -17.33 -10.01
N ALA A 240 -1.96 -16.65 -8.91
CA ALA A 240 -0.74 -16.80 -8.15
C ALA A 240 -0.50 -18.23 -7.63
N PHE A 241 -1.54 -19.07 -7.53
CA PHE A 241 -1.46 -20.49 -7.14
C PHE A 241 -1.72 -21.48 -8.29
N SER A 242 -1.90 -20.98 -9.53
CA SER A 242 -2.05 -21.81 -10.73
C SER A 242 -0.71 -22.34 -11.27
N PRO A 243 -0.70 -23.38 -12.13
CA PRO A 243 0.52 -23.84 -12.80
C PRO A 243 1.16 -22.83 -13.76
N ALA A 244 0.47 -21.74 -14.10
CA ALA A 244 0.96 -20.72 -15.03
C ALA A 244 1.97 -19.76 -14.39
N VAL A 245 2.03 -19.70 -13.06
CA VAL A 245 2.90 -18.78 -12.32
C VAL A 245 4.13 -19.51 -11.81
N GLU A 246 5.30 -18.99 -12.17
CA GLU A 246 6.56 -19.42 -11.61
C GLU A 246 6.73 -18.85 -10.19
N ARG A 247 7.09 -19.70 -9.23
CA ARG A 247 7.35 -19.30 -7.84
C ARG A 247 8.79 -19.61 -7.49
N ARG A 248 9.60 -18.58 -7.28
CA ARG A 248 11.03 -18.73 -6.95
C ARG A 248 11.29 -18.41 -5.48
N PRO A 249 12.25 -19.08 -4.82
CA PRO A 249 12.74 -18.61 -3.53
C PRO A 249 13.24 -17.17 -3.62
N PHE A 250 12.91 -16.37 -2.62
CA PHE A 250 13.32 -14.96 -2.59
C PHE A 250 14.84 -14.85 -2.51
N LYS A 251 15.40 -14.11 -3.46
CA LYS A 251 16.79 -13.66 -3.45
C LYS A 251 16.80 -12.19 -3.79
N LEU A 252 17.30 -11.38 -2.86
CA LEU A 252 17.27 -9.92 -2.99
C LEU A 252 17.86 -9.46 -4.34
N ALA A 253 19.06 -9.92 -4.69
CA ALA A 253 19.72 -9.52 -5.94
C ALA A 253 18.90 -9.86 -7.20
N GLU A 254 18.15 -10.97 -7.22
CA GLU A 254 17.27 -11.29 -8.36
C GLU A 254 16.05 -10.37 -8.38
N VAL A 255 15.43 -10.11 -7.22
CA VAL A 255 14.27 -9.22 -7.10
C VAL A 255 14.59 -7.79 -7.56
N LEU A 256 15.74 -7.25 -7.18
CA LEU A 256 16.13 -5.87 -7.51
C LEU A 256 16.37 -5.63 -9.02
N GLU A 257 16.53 -6.70 -9.80
CA GLU A 257 16.79 -6.66 -11.24
C GLU A 257 15.62 -7.26 -12.06
N THR A 258 14.54 -7.68 -11.40
CA THR A 258 13.38 -8.26 -12.08
C THR A 258 12.41 -7.16 -12.50
N ASP A 259 12.07 -7.12 -13.78
CA ASP A 259 11.03 -6.23 -14.31
C ASP A 259 9.63 -6.80 -14.11
N TYR A 260 8.63 -5.93 -14.11
CA TYR A 260 7.23 -6.29 -13.93
C TYR A 260 6.29 -5.38 -14.74
N SER A 261 5.05 -5.82 -14.90
CA SER A 261 3.96 -5.06 -15.52
C SER A 261 2.89 -4.74 -14.48
N TYR A 262 2.42 -3.50 -14.47
CA TYR A 262 1.28 -3.07 -13.64
C TYR A 262 -0.07 -3.53 -14.20
N SER A 263 -0.13 -3.88 -15.48
CA SER A 263 -1.38 -4.11 -16.21
C SER A 263 -1.71 -5.59 -16.38
N ASP A 264 -0.72 -6.47 -16.23
CA ASP A 264 -0.84 -7.89 -16.52
C ASP A 264 -0.83 -8.72 -15.24
N MET A 265 -1.40 -9.92 -15.30
CA MET A 265 -1.27 -10.89 -14.21
C MET A 265 0.19 -11.32 -14.04
N GLN A 266 0.66 -11.46 -12.81
CA GLN A 266 2.08 -11.68 -12.55
C GLN A 266 2.52 -13.11 -12.92
N PRO A 267 3.42 -13.29 -13.90
CA PRO A 267 3.87 -14.63 -14.31
C PRO A 267 4.95 -15.22 -13.39
N LEU A 268 5.57 -14.39 -12.55
CA LEU A 268 6.67 -14.74 -11.66
C LEU A 268 6.46 -14.07 -10.31
N LEU A 269 6.51 -14.87 -9.25
CA LEU A 269 6.43 -14.41 -7.86
C LEU A 269 7.60 -14.95 -7.03
N PHE A 270 7.94 -14.24 -5.95
CA PHE A 270 9.01 -14.63 -5.04
C PHE A 270 8.46 -15.04 -3.67
N VAL A 271 9.03 -16.11 -3.12
CA VAL A 271 8.63 -16.71 -1.83
C VAL A 271 9.67 -16.37 -0.77
N ILE A 272 9.31 -15.53 0.20
CA ILE A 272 10.16 -15.23 1.37
C ILE A 272 10.07 -16.37 2.40
N PRO A 273 11.16 -16.70 3.09
CA PRO A 273 11.10 -17.72 4.14
C PRO A 273 10.43 -17.21 5.43
N SER A 274 10.50 -15.91 5.69
CA SER A 274 9.79 -15.26 6.82
C SER A 274 9.85 -13.73 6.69
N TYR A 275 8.98 -13.02 7.41
CA TYR A 275 9.09 -11.57 7.55
C TYR A 275 10.39 -11.14 8.24
N ALA A 276 10.89 -11.91 9.20
CA ALA A 276 12.17 -11.64 9.86
C ALA A 276 13.34 -11.64 8.86
N TYR A 277 13.37 -12.63 7.95
CA TYR A 277 14.36 -12.69 6.88
C TYR A 277 14.23 -11.50 5.92
N LEU A 278 13.00 -11.21 5.45
CA LEU A 278 12.75 -10.08 4.55
C LEU A 278 13.23 -8.76 5.18
N LYS A 279 12.87 -8.52 6.44
CA LYS A 279 13.30 -7.35 7.22
C LYS A 279 14.82 -7.21 7.26
N GLU A 280 15.55 -8.26 7.59
CA GLU A 280 17.01 -8.18 7.72
C GLU A 280 17.70 -8.03 6.35
N ALA A 281 17.23 -8.73 5.31
CA ALA A 281 17.72 -8.56 3.94
C ALA A 281 17.52 -7.12 3.45
N THR A 282 16.35 -6.52 3.71
CA THR A 282 16.08 -5.12 3.38
C THR A 282 16.94 -4.17 4.21
N ARG A 283 17.13 -4.40 5.51
CA ARG A 283 18.01 -3.55 6.32
C ARG A 283 19.44 -3.56 5.80
N GLU A 284 19.96 -4.72 5.41
CA GLU A 284 21.28 -4.84 4.79
C GLU A 284 21.35 -4.06 3.47
N PHE A 285 20.33 -4.20 2.62
CA PHE A 285 20.22 -3.42 1.38
C PHE A 285 20.28 -1.91 1.65
N ILE A 286 19.48 -1.40 2.58
CA ILE A 286 19.46 0.03 2.92
C ILE A 286 20.78 0.51 3.51
N ARG A 287 21.49 -0.31 4.30
CA ARG A 287 22.83 0.04 4.82
C ARG A 287 23.84 0.27 3.69
N SER A 288 23.66 -0.35 2.53
CA SER A 288 24.56 -0.17 1.38
C SER A 288 24.44 1.21 0.71
N PHE A 289 23.43 2.02 1.04
CA PHE A 289 23.17 3.31 0.39
C PHE A 289 24.15 4.43 0.80
N GLY A 290 25.13 4.16 1.68
CA GLY A 290 26.30 5.03 1.86
C GLY A 290 26.11 6.29 2.70
N GLN A 291 25.06 6.40 3.52
CA GLN A 291 24.90 7.50 4.48
C GLN A 291 24.88 6.98 5.92
N THR A 292 26.02 7.15 6.62
CA THR A 292 26.27 6.75 8.01
C THR A 292 25.65 7.74 8.98
N GLY A 293 24.39 7.51 9.31
CA GLY A 293 23.71 8.13 10.43
C GLY A 293 22.35 7.46 10.61
N ASP A 294 22.02 7.04 11.82
CA ASP A 294 20.63 6.72 12.12
C ASP A 294 19.82 7.99 11.85
N LEU A 295 18.96 7.96 10.83
CA LEU A 295 17.96 9.02 10.66
C LEU A 295 17.10 8.97 11.92
N ALA A 296 17.32 9.95 12.80
CA ALA A 296 16.36 10.30 13.84
C ALA A 296 15.10 10.81 13.13
N VAL A 297 14.25 9.89 12.71
CA VAL A 297 12.92 10.22 12.22
C VAL A 297 12.14 10.62 13.46
N ALA A 298 11.90 11.93 13.62
CA ALA A 298 11.12 12.44 14.75
C ALA A 298 9.80 11.66 14.89
N PRO A 299 9.40 11.29 16.12
CA PRO A 299 8.17 10.54 16.33
C PRO A 299 6.96 11.35 15.85
N ALA A 300 6.15 10.69 15.01
CA ALA A 300 4.71 10.83 14.78
C ALA A 300 4.01 12.21 14.79
N SER A 301 4.67 13.36 14.83
CA SER A 301 4.03 14.57 14.30
C SER A 301 3.89 14.34 12.80
N VAL A 302 2.66 14.42 12.28
CA VAL A 302 2.45 14.56 10.84
C VAL A 302 3.32 15.73 10.42
N PRO A 303 4.32 15.53 9.54
CA PRO A 303 5.25 16.60 9.23
C PRO A 303 4.44 17.76 8.66
N SER A 304 4.66 18.99 9.14
CA SER A 304 4.24 20.17 8.37
C SER A 304 4.99 20.30 7.05
N ALA A 305 6.02 19.47 6.85
CA ALA A 305 7.08 19.57 5.85
C ALA A 305 7.24 18.30 4.98
N VAL A 306 6.22 17.45 4.91
CA VAL A 306 6.06 16.46 3.82
C VAL A 306 4.89 16.86 2.93
N TRP A 307 4.39 18.08 3.10
CA TRP A 307 3.18 18.57 2.45
C TRP A 307 3.49 19.78 1.61
#